data_AF-A0A228QJ74-F1
#
_entry.id   AF-A0A228QJ74-F1
#
_cell.length_a   1.000
_cell.length_b   1.000
_cell.length_c   1.000
_cell.angle_alpha   90.00
_cell.angle_beta   90.00
_cell.angle_gamma   90.00
#
_symmetry.space_group_name_H-M   'P 1'
#
loop_
_entity.id
_entity.type
_entity.pdbx_description
1 polymer ?
#
loop_
_entity_poly.entity_id
_entity_poly.type
_entity_poly.pdbx_seq_one_letter_code
_entity_poly.pdbx_strand_id
1 'polypeptide(L)'
;MSQLPDLSAIRANLAFSCARESDHLPSLDPNADILFKYARYLQKSSGPKDFDDILRYYRIAAAYDHYKANTNAQLLISQGLASSPDAEKESIDLASRLVDKGIPSGYYDIGHYLESGYGLKKNPEMSLRYFRKAADLGSPEAQYYVADLLAPMDKAPEIAKQMRECATAQGFGKAASTLGIDLKTDKHYAEAVKVFQKGVEAGDIQSASFLENGFEAPPESDRLYYLGLPKDPERTRRYDLIARFLDHNDGRNPKVPDIDKIVPLPPAKLPPWDGTFQWQKEQDAAAPPQKPSDDFINEMAKAKHLDPATGLPLPGSADKTSLTEQSENIASRLPLGTIAHTGQPCPEDGVWCAKLGAGQIGDTQRRFLKGDALPSVVVHEPRKLAVLDSMMGTRQHVEQVAWELVGYLDQT
;
A
#
# COMPACT_ATOMS: atom_id res chain seq x y z
N MET A 1 -36.99 -6.22 -20.13
CA MET A 1 -35.61 -6.36 -20.67
C MET A 1 -34.76 -5.35 -19.93
N SER A 2 -34.10 -5.79 -18.86
CA SER A 2 -33.12 -4.96 -18.13
C SER A 2 -31.93 -4.70 -19.05
N GLN A 3 -31.63 -3.43 -19.32
CA GLN A 3 -30.40 -3.05 -20.01
C GLN A 3 -29.22 -3.63 -19.23
N LEU A 4 -28.43 -4.49 -19.89
CA LEU A 4 -27.12 -4.88 -19.39
C LEU A 4 -26.33 -3.59 -19.10
N PRO A 5 -25.65 -3.48 -17.95
CA PRO A 5 -24.86 -2.31 -17.64
C PRO A 5 -23.83 -2.09 -18.76
N ASP A 6 -23.69 -0.83 -19.18
CA ASP A 6 -22.81 -0.45 -20.28
C ASP A 6 -21.38 -0.96 -20.01
N LEU A 7 -20.95 -1.92 -20.81
CA LEU A 7 -19.64 -2.54 -20.73
C LEU A 7 -18.51 -1.51 -20.87
N SER A 8 -18.77 -0.33 -21.46
CA SER A 8 -17.81 0.76 -21.56
C SER A 8 -17.49 1.39 -20.20
N ALA A 9 -18.51 1.63 -19.37
CA ALA A 9 -18.36 2.18 -18.01
C ALA A 9 -17.70 1.18 -17.05
N ILE A 10 -17.99 -0.12 -17.22
CA ILE A 10 -17.31 -1.18 -16.45
C ILE A 10 -15.83 -1.26 -16.85
N ARG A 11 -15.51 -1.18 -18.15
CA ARG A 11 -14.12 -1.16 -18.64
C ARG A 11 -13.35 0.08 -18.17
N ALA A 12 -14.01 1.23 -18.09
CA ALA A 12 -13.40 2.45 -17.55
C ALA A 12 -13.06 2.32 -16.04
N ASN A 13 -13.94 1.69 -15.25
CA ASN A 13 -13.68 1.41 -13.83
C ASN A 13 -12.60 0.34 -13.60
N LEU A 14 -12.28 -0.46 -14.62
CA LEU A 14 -11.22 -1.47 -14.59
C LEU A 14 -9.90 -0.96 -15.16
N ALA A 15 -9.89 0.21 -15.81
CA ALA A 15 -8.67 0.77 -16.37
C ALA A 15 -7.68 1.13 -15.24
N PHE A 16 -6.41 0.81 -15.45
CA PHE A 16 -5.32 1.29 -14.62
C PHE A 16 -4.64 2.45 -15.34
N SER A 17 -4.38 3.53 -14.60
CA SER A 17 -3.53 4.62 -15.05
C SER A 17 -2.34 4.68 -14.11
N CYS A 18 -1.14 4.63 -14.66
CA CYS A 18 0.07 4.73 -13.85
C CYS A 18 0.14 6.10 -13.16
N ALA A 19 0.03 6.09 -11.84
CA ALA A 19 0.30 7.24 -10.97
C ALA A 19 1.61 6.99 -10.20
N ARG A 20 2.33 8.05 -9.86
CA ARG A 20 3.53 7.94 -9.02
C ARG A 20 3.22 8.40 -7.62
N GLU A 21 3.70 7.68 -6.62
CA GLU A 21 3.53 8.03 -5.23
C GLU A 21 4.03 9.46 -4.95
N SER A 22 5.15 9.85 -5.56
CA SER A 22 5.74 11.19 -5.39
C SER A 22 4.81 12.34 -5.77
N ASP A 23 3.81 12.09 -6.62
CA ASP A 23 2.85 13.11 -7.05
C ASP A 23 1.78 13.39 -5.95
N HIS A 24 1.73 12.54 -4.90
CA HIS A 24 0.80 12.60 -3.78
C HIS A 24 1.47 12.78 -2.40
N LEU A 25 2.79 13.01 -2.36
CA LEU A 25 3.52 13.20 -1.11
C LEU A 25 3.65 14.69 -0.77
N PRO A 26 3.31 15.11 0.48
CA PRO A 26 3.55 16.48 0.91
C PRO A 26 5.04 16.75 1.14
N SER A 27 5.42 18.02 1.12
CA SER A 27 6.73 18.45 1.59
C SER A 27 6.89 18.17 3.07
N LEU A 28 8.07 17.69 3.48
CA LEU A 28 8.37 17.36 4.87
C LEU A 28 8.84 18.61 5.63
N ASP A 29 8.35 18.79 6.85
CA ASP A 29 8.85 19.81 7.77
C ASP A 29 10.35 19.57 8.06
N PRO A 30 11.24 20.55 7.83
CA PRO A 30 12.69 20.34 8.02
C PRO A 30 13.09 20.01 9.46
N ASN A 31 12.39 20.52 10.47
CA ASN A 31 12.68 20.24 11.87
C ASN A 31 12.22 18.83 12.25
N ALA A 32 11.05 18.40 11.76
CA ALA A 32 10.59 17.03 11.91
C ALA A 32 11.52 16.03 11.19
N ASP A 33 12.05 16.40 10.02
CA ASP A 33 13.00 15.58 9.26
C ASP A 33 14.35 15.40 10.00
N ILE A 34 14.76 16.35 10.83
CA ILE A 34 15.92 16.17 11.74
C ILE A 34 15.65 15.02 12.73
N LEU A 35 14.49 15.03 13.40
CA LEU A 35 14.10 13.97 14.34
C LEU A 35 14.02 12.62 13.63
N PHE A 36 13.39 12.57 12.45
CA PHE A 36 13.29 11.36 11.63
C PHE A 36 14.68 10.83 11.24
N LYS A 37 15.58 11.67 10.71
CA LYS A 37 16.94 11.27 10.31
C LYS A 37 17.74 10.74 11.49
N TYR A 38 17.63 11.37 12.65
CA TYR A 38 18.28 10.89 13.86
C TYR A 38 17.74 9.53 14.31
N ALA A 39 16.42 9.35 14.32
CA ALA A 39 15.78 8.07 14.62
C ALA A 39 16.21 6.97 13.64
N ARG A 40 16.30 7.28 12.34
CA ARG A 40 16.82 6.34 11.32
C ARG A 40 18.26 5.96 11.57
N TYR A 41 19.09 6.92 11.95
CA TYR A 41 20.48 6.65 12.31
C TYR A 41 20.58 5.71 13.51
N LEU A 42 19.84 5.97 14.59
CA LEU A 42 19.79 5.09 15.76
C LEU A 42 19.33 3.68 15.37
N GLN A 43 18.26 3.56 14.58
CA GLN A 43 17.74 2.27 14.12
C GLN A 43 18.75 1.48 13.27
N LYS A 44 19.50 2.16 12.38
CA LYS A 44 20.49 1.54 11.48
C LYS A 44 21.86 1.29 12.11
N SER A 45 22.17 1.96 13.23
CA SER A 45 23.46 1.82 13.90
C SER A 45 23.72 0.37 14.34
N SER A 46 24.97 -0.02 14.56
CA SER A 46 25.27 -1.34 15.13
C SER A 46 25.02 -1.37 16.65
N GLY A 47 24.86 -2.56 17.23
CA GLY A 47 24.69 -2.75 18.69
C GLY A 47 23.23 -2.74 19.17
N PRO A 48 23.00 -2.91 20.48
CA PRO A 48 21.67 -2.99 21.07
C PRO A 48 20.86 -1.72 20.76
N LYS A 49 19.55 -1.89 20.60
CA LYS A 49 18.62 -0.83 20.18
C LYS A 49 17.65 -0.56 21.31
N ASP A 50 17.48 0.72 21.63
CA ASP A 50 16.37 1.22 22.43
C ASP A 50 15.26 1.65 21.45
N PHE A 51 14.33 0.75 21.19
CA PHE A 51 13.24 1.02 20.26
C PHE A 51 12.22 2.01 20.82
N ASP A 52 12.13 2.17 22.15
CA ASP A 52 11.25 3.15 22.78
C ASP A 52 11.80 4.56 22.59
N ASP A 53 13.12 4.74 22.75
CA ASP A 53 13.78 6.02 22.43
C ASP A 53 13.64 6.35 20.94
N ILE A 54 13.86 5.37 20.04
CA ILE A 54 13.68 5.56 18.58
C ILE A 54 12.22 5.94 18.26
N LEU A 55 11.25 5.23 18.84
CA LEU A 55 9.83 5.45 18.59
C LEU A 55 9.40 6.86 19.02
N ARG A 56 9.94 7.40 20.12
CA ARG A 56 9.65 8.78 20.54
C ARG A 56 9.93 9.79 19.42
N TYR A 57 11.08 9.67 18.74
CA TYR A 57 11.43 10.60 17.67
C TYR A 57 10.50 10.45 16.48
N TYR A 58 10.12 9.22 16.13
CA TYR A 58 9.17 8.98 15.06
C TYR A 58 7.77 9.51 15.40
N ARG A 59 7.27 9.32 16.63
CA ARG A 59 5.99 9.87 17.10
C ARG A 59 5.95 11.39 16.99
N ILE A 60 6.99 12.08 17.50
CA ILE A 60 7.06 13.54 17.43
C ILE A 60 7.13 14.00 15.98
N ALA A 61 7.98 13.41 15.14
CA ALA A 61 8.04 13.77 13.72
C ALA A 61 6.72 13.48 12.98
N ALA A 62 6.06 12.36 13.25
CA ALA A 62 4.78 11.98 12.66
C ALA A 62 3.66 12.97 13.01
N ALA A 63 3.69 13.61 14.18
CA ALA A 63 2.76 14.68 14.56
C ALA A 63 2.92 15.97 13.71
N TYR A 64 4.02 16.10 12.99
CA TYR A 64 4.26 17.12 11.96
C TYR A 64 4.02 16.58 10.53
N ASP A 65 3.11 15.62 10.37
CA ASP A 65 2.75 15.00 9.09
C ASP A 65 3.94 14.33 8.36
N HIS A 66 5.00 13.97 9.10
CA HIS A 66 6.16 13.33 8.50
C HIS A 66 5.87 11.86 8.15
N TYR A 67 5.36 11.61 6.95
CA TYR A 67 4.84 10.29 6.55
C TYR A 67 5.84 9.14 6.69
N LYS A 68 7.14 9.35 6.40
CA LYS A 68 8.17 8.31 6.61
C LYS A 68 8.39 7.96 8.08
N ALA A 69 8.21 8.94 8.98
CA ALA A 69 8.34 8.72 10.41
C ALA A 69 7.10 7.99 10.93
N ASN A 70 5.92 8.39 10.43
CA ASN A 70 4.66 7.72 10.70
C ASN A 70 4.72 6.23 10.32
N THR A 71 5.06 5.88 9.07
CA THR A 71 5.18 4.46 8.64
C THR A 71 6.20 3.70 9.48
N ASN A 72 7.32 4.31 9.86
CA ASN A 72 8.30 3.64 10.73
C ASN A 72 7.83 3.48 12.17
N ALA A 73 7.07 4.43 12.71
CA ALA A 73 6.44 4.29 14.03
C ALA A 73 5.47 3.11 14.02
N GLN A 74 4.57 3.06 13.01
CA GLN A 74 3.64 1.94 12.82
C GLN A 74 4.36 0.59 12.75
N LEU A 75 5.49 0.51 12.02
CA LEU A 75 6.29 -0.71 11.93
C LEU A 75 6.82 -1.16 13.31
N LEU A 76 7.42 -0.24 14.09
CA LEU A 76 7.96 -0.57 15.41
C LEU A 76 6.85 -1.02 16.39
N ILE A 77 5.69 -0.36 16.33
CA ILE A 77 4.55 -0.65 17.21
C ILE A 77 3.91 -1.99 16.83
N SER A 78 3.55 -2.17 15.56
CA SER A 78 2.83 -3.36 15.08
C SER A 78 3.65 -4.65 15.17
N GLN A 79 4.98 -4.56 15.11
CA GLN A 79 5.86 -5.70 15.34
C GLN A 79 6.15 -5.97 16.83
N GLY A 80 5.65 -5.13 17.74
CA GLY A 80 5.93 -5.23 19.18
C GLY A 80 7.38 -4.96 19.55
N LEU A 81 8.13 -4.24 18.69
CA LEU A 81 9.53 -3.87 18.96
C LEU A 81 9.63 -2.73 19.97
N ALA A 82 8.61 -1.87 20.03
CA ALA A 82 8.52 -0.74 20.93
C ALA A 82 7.20 -0.76 21.71
N SER A 83 7.24 -0.21 22.91
CA SER A 83 6.14 -0.12 23.85
C SER A 83 5.10 0.92 23.42
N SER A 84 3.84 0.48 23.39
CA SER A 84 2.67 1.35 23.22
C SER A 84 1.58 0.92 24.21
N PRO A 85 0.89 1.87 24.88
CA PRO A 85 -0.24 1.53 25.76
C PRO A 85 -1.38 0.80 25.04
N ASP A 86 -1.59 1.11 23.76
CA ASP A 86 -2.59 0.51 22.89
C ASP A 86 -2.02 0.46 21.46
N ALA A 87 -1.20 -0.57 21.21
CA ALA A 87 -0.41 -0.70 19.99
C ALA A 87 -1.27 -0.77 18.72
N GLU A 88 -2.38 -1.51 18.80
CA GLU A 88 -3.34 -1.64 17.70
C GLU A 88 -3.95 -0.29 17.37
N LYS A 89 -4.54 0.38 18.37
CA LYS A 89 -5.16 1.68 18.17
C LYS A 89 -4.17 2.73 17.66
N GLU A 90 -2.97 2.81 18.25
CA GLU A 90 -1.98 3.79 17.84
C GLU A 90 -1.56 3.60 16.38
N SER A 91 -1.37 2.35 15.95
CA SER A 91 -1.02 2.03 14.55
C SER A 91 -2.16 2.43 13.58
N ILE A 92 -3.41 2.14 13.94
CA ILE A 92 -4.58 2.54 13.15
C ILE A 92 -4.73 4.07 13.08
N ASP A 93 -4.54 4.77 14.20
CA ASP A 93 -4.62 6.23 14.25
C ASP A 93 -3.53 6.88 13.39
N LEU A 94 -2.31 6.33 13.41
CA LEU A 94 -1.19 6.77 12.58
C LEU A 94 -1.49 6.56 11.09
N ALA A 95 -1.96 5.38 10.69
CA ALA A 95 -2.33 5.09 9.30
C ALA A 95 -3.52 5.95 8.83
N SER A 96 -4.50 6.18 9.68
CA SER A 96 -5.67 7.01 9.38
C SER A 96 -5.28 8.46 9.10
N ARG A 97 -4.32 9.03 9.84
CA ARG A 97 -3.79 10.37 9.54
C ARG A 97 -3.15 10.46 8.15
N LEU A 98 -2.49 9.40 7.69
CA LEU A 98 -1.94 9.36 6.33
C LEU A 98 -3.06 9.31 5.28
N VAL A 99 -4.10 8.51 5.53
CA VAL A 99 -5.31 8.46 4.69
C VAL A 99 -6.00 9.83 4.60
N ASP A 100 -6.16 10.53 5.73
CA ASP A 100 -6.78 11.86 5.79
C ASP A 100 -6.00 12.90 4.98
N LYS A 101 -4.70 12.70 4.81
CA LYS A 101 -3.80 13.55 4.01
C LYS A 101 -3.69 13.09 2.55
N GLY A 102 -4.40 12.03 2.16
CA GLY A 102 -4.34 11.46 0.82
C GLY A 102 -3.01 10.77 0.50
N ILE A 103 -2.25 10.36 1.52
CA ILE A 103 -0.92 9.77 1.34
C ILE A 103 -1.08 8.27 0.99
N PRO A 104 -0.50 7.79 -0.12
CA PRO A 104 -0.77 6.44 -0.63
C PRO A 104 -0.42 5.32 0.36
N SER A 105 0.68 5.46 1.10
CA SER A 105 1.10 4.47 2.10
C SER A 105 0.08 4.25 3.22
N GLY A 106 -0.66 5.29 3.63
CA GLY A 106 -1.73 5.15 4.63
C GLY A 106 -2.84 4.20 4.19
N TYR A 107 -3.26 4.30 2.92
CA TYR A 107 -4.25 3.39 2.36
C TYR A 107 -3.72 1.95 2.29
N TYR A 108 -2.44 1.78 1.93
CA TYR A 108 -1.79 0.47 1.92
C TYR A 108 -1.73 -0.14 3.34
N ASP A 109 -1.33 0.65 4.34
CA ASP A 109 -1.23 0.23 5.74
C ASP A 109 -2.61 -0.21 6.28
N ILE A 110 -3.66 0.59 6.10
CA ILE A 110 -5.04 0.20 6.48
C ILE A 110 -5.50 -1.05 5.73
N GLY A 111 -5.16 -1.18 4.44
CA GLY A 111 -5.44 -2.39 3.67
C GLY A 111 -4.87 -3.63 4.33
N HIS A 112 -3.62 -3.56 4.80
CA HIS A 112 -2.95 -4.66 5.48
C HIS A 112 -3.54 -4.94 6.88
N TYR A 113 -3.93 -3.92 7.63
CA TYR A 113 -4.60 -4.09 8.92
C TYR A 113 -5.99 -4.74 8.78
N LEU A 114 -6.75 -4.40 7.74
CA LEU A 114 -8.01 -5.07 7.41
C LEU A 114 -7.82 -6.53 6.94
N GLU A 115 -6.72 -6.83 6.25
CA GLU A 115 -6.40 -8.20 5.81
C GLU A 115 -6.04 -9.11 6.97
N SER A 116 -5.18 -8.61 7.87
CA SER A 116 -4.69 -9.34 9.04
C SER A 116 -5.71 -9.37 10.19
N GLY A 117 -6.53 -8.33 10.33
CA GLY A 117 -7.40 -8.11 11.48
C GLY A 117 -6.70 -7.44 12.67
N TYR A 118 -5.57 -6.75 12.44
CA TYR A 118 -4.81 -6.03 13.47
C TYR A 118 -5.50 -4.69 13.80
N GLY A 119 -6.06 -4.53 15.01
CA GLY A 119 -6.80 -3.33 15.44
C GLY A 119 -8.12 -3.05 14.71
N LEU A 120 -8.37 -3.71 13.57
CA LEU A 120 -9.58 -3.61 12.78
C LEU A 120 -10.22 -4.99 12.62
N LYS A 121 -11.54 -5.04 12.50
CA LYS A 121 -12.22 -6.28 12.14
C LYS A 121 -11.76 -6.73 10.76
N LYS A 122 -11.20 -7.94 10.68
CA LYS A 122 -10.77 -8.55 9.42
C LYS A 122 -11.85 -8.46 8.34
N ASN A 123 -11.52 -7.83 7.23
CA ASN A 123 -12.41 -7.63 6.09
C ASN A 123 -11.61 -7.64 4.78
N PRO A 124 -11.45 -8.82 4.15
CA PRO A 124 -10.67 -8.94 2.92
C PRO A 124 -11.22 -8.11 1.75
N GLU A 125 -12.54 -7.95 1.64
CA GLU A 125 -13.12 -7.16 0.55
C GLU A 125 -12.78 -5.67 0.70
N MET A 126 -12.91 -5.13 1.91
CA MET A 126 -12.56 -3.74 2.20
C MET A 126 -11.05 -3.52 2.04
N SER A 127 -10.22 -4.46 2.50
CA SER A 127 -8.78 -4.46 2.31
C SER A 127 -8.39 -4.28 0.83
N LEU A 128 -9.01 -5.05 -0.08
CA LEU A 128 -8.78 -4.92 -1.52
C LEU A 128 -9.13 -3.53 -2.08
N ARG A 129 -10.17 -2.88 -1.55
CA ARG A 129 -10.52 -1.51 -1.95
C ARG A 129 -9.47 -0.50 -1.51
N TYR A 130 -8.93 -0.66 -0.30
CA TYR A 130 -7.84 0.17 0.21
C TYR A 130 -6.55 -0.03 -0.58
N PHE A 131 -6.16 -1.28 -0.86
CA PHE A 131 -5.01 -1.56 -1.72
C PHE A 131 -5.19 -1.00 -3.13
N ARG A 132 -6.39 -1.14 -3.71
CA ARG A 132 -6.66 -0.55 -5.03
C ARG A 132 -6.54 0.97 -5.00
N LYS A 133 -7.10 1.63 -3.97
CA LYS A 133 -6.99 3.09 -3.81
C LYS A 133 -5.53 3.52 -3.65
N ALA A 134 -4.72 2.81 -2.87
CA ALA A 134 -3.29 3.07 -2.74
C ALA A 134 -2.56 2.92 -4.09
N ALA A 135 -2.89 1.90 -4.88
CA ALA A 135 -2.31 1.68 -6.21
C ALA A 135 -2.69 2.79 -7.21
N ASP A 136 -3.94 3.25 -7.18
CA ASP A 136 -4.45 4.36 -7.99
C ASP A 136 -3.83 5.71 -7.59
N LEU A 137 -3.41 5.86 -6.32
CA LEU A 137 -2.63 7.01 -5.84
C LEU A 137 -1.11 6.79 -5.98
N GLY A 138 -0.68 5.72 -6.63
CA GLY A 138 0.70 5.55 -7.04
C GLY A 138 1.61 4.78 -6.08
N SER A 139 1.11 4.23 -4.96
CA SER A 139 1.95 3.41 -4.07
C SER A 139 2.53 2.21 -4.83
N PRO A 140 3.87 2.10 -4.95
CA PRO A 140 4.48 1.00 -5.70
C PRO A 140 4.24 -0.37 -5.06
N GLU A 141 4.20 -0.45 -3.73
CA GLU A 141 3.82 -1.66 -2.98
C GLU A 141 2.40 -2.09 -3.32
N ALA A 142 1.46 -1.14 -3.35
CA ALA A 142 0.07 -1.41 -3.67
C ALA A 142 -0.11 -1.81 -5.13
N GLN A 143 0.57 -1.11 -6.06
CA GLN A 143 0.57 -1.47 -7.49
C GLN A 143 1.07 -2.90 -7.68
N TYR A 144 2.16 -3.28 -7.02
CA TYR A 144 2.68 -4.64 -7.04
C TYR A 144 1.70 -5.66 -6.44
N TYR A 145 1.14 -5.37 -5.26
CA TYR A 145 0.20 -6.27 -4.58
C TYR A 145 -1.06 -6.51 -5.41
N VAL A 146 -1.67 -5.45 -5.94
CA VAL A 146 -2.86 -5.56 -6.79
C VAL A 146 -2.53 -6.26 -8.11
N ALA A 147 -1.34 -6.02 -8.68
CA ALA A 147 -0.89 -6.75 -9.86
C ALA A 147 -0.81 -8.26 -9.61
N ASP A 148 -0.24 -8.69 -8.49
CA ASP A 148 -0.14 -10.13 -8.14
C ASP A 148 -1.54 -10.77 -8.05
N LEU A 149 -2.54 -10.04 -7.56
CA LEU A 149 -3.91 -10.53 -7.53
C LEU A 149 -4.57 -10.64 -8.92
N LEU A 150 -4.17 -9.79 -9.87
CA LEU A 150 -4.71 -9.72 -11.22
C LEU A 150 -3.93 -10.55 -12.26
N ALA A 151 -2.72 -10.98 -11.91
CA ALA A 151 -1.81 -11.73 -12.77
C ALA A 151 -2.33 -13.07 -13.32
N PRO A 152 -3.20 -13.84 -12.62
CA PRO A 152 -3.77 -15.05 -13.18
C PRO A 152 -4.45 -14.80 -14.55
N MET A 153 -4.25 -15.74 -15.49
CA MET A 153 -4.70 -15.61 -16.88
C MET A 153 -6.22 -15.40 -17.03
N ASP A 154 -7.01 -15.90 -16.08
CA ASP A 154 -8.47 -15.79 -16.04
C ASP A 154 -8.98 -14.49 -15.40
N LYS A 155 -8.07 -13.60 -14.98
CA LYS A 155 -8.39 -12.29 -14.39
C LYS A 155 -8.03 -11.15 -15.34
N ALA A 156 -6.92 -10.45 -15.10
CA ALA A 156 -6.53 -9.26 -15.85
C ALA A 156 -5.00 -9.14 -15.98
N PRO A 157 -4.33 -10.11 -16.64
CA PRO A 157 -2.87 -10.18 -16.72
C PRO A 157 -2.24 -8.94 -17.37
N GLU A 158 -2.91 -8.31 -18.35
CA GLU A 158 -2.42 -7.09 -18.98
C GLU A 158 -2.41 -5.89 -18.02
N ILE A 159 -3.43 -5.77 -17.16
CA ILE A 159 -3.47 -4.72 -16.13
C ILE A 159 -2.41 -5.00 -15.07
N ALA A 160 -2.22 -6.27 -14.68
CA ALA A 160 -1.15 -6.66 -13.76
C ALA A 160 0.23 -6.26 -14.30
N LYS A 161 0.49 -6.51 -15.59
CA LYS A 161 1.72 -6.09 -16.26
C LYS A 161 1.92 -4.57 -16.21
N GLN A 162 0.89 -3.78 -16.55
CA GLN A 162 0.96 -2.31 -16.49
C GLN A 162 1.24 -1.79 -15.07
N MET A 163 0.62 -2.39 -14.06
CA MET A 163 0.86 -2.04 -12.65
C MET A 163 2.29 -2.38 -12.22
N ARG A 164 2.82 -3.56 -12.60
CA ARG A 164 4.21 -3.93 -12.34
C ARG A 164 5.19 -2.99 -13.05
N GLU A 165 4.94 -2.65 -14.31
CA GLU A 165 5.73 -1.67 -15.06
C GLU A 165 5.79 -0.31 -14.36
N CYS A 166 4.64 0.16 -13.85
CA CYS A 166 4.56 1.41 -13.09
C CYS A 166 5.37 1.33 -11.78
N ALA A 167 5.19 0.27 -10.99
CA ALA A 167 5.92 0.07 -9.74
C ALA A 167 7.44 -0.07 -9.98
N THR A 168 7.85 -0.79 -11.03
CA THR A 168 9.25 -0.89 -11.46
C THR A 168 9.82 0.47 -11.84
N ALA A 169 9.08 1.31 -12.56
CA ALA A 169 9.52 2.65 -12.93
C ALA A 169 9.71 3.58 -11.72
N GLN A 170 9.07 3.28 -10.59
CA GLN A 170 9.25 3.97 -9.30
C GLN A 170 10.40 3.39 -8.46
N GLY A 171 11.12 2.37 -8.94
CA GLY A 171 12.23 1.74 -8.23
C GLY A 171 11.80 0.65 -7.24
N PHE A 172 10.64 0.02 -7.45
CA PHE A 172 10.21 -1.12 -6.64
C PHE A 172 10.79 -2.43 -7.17
N GLY A 173 11.87 -2.89 -6.53
CA GLY A 173 12.67 -4.02 -6.97
C GLY A 173 11.89 -5.33 -7.17
N LYS A 174 10.97 -5.66 -6.25
CA LYS A 174 10.13 -6.87 -6.35
C LYS A 174 9.21 -6.86 -7.56
N ALA A 175 8.67 -5.70 -7.94
CA ALA A 175 7.90 -5.60 -9.18
C ALA A 175 8.79 -5.83 -10.41
N ALA A 176 10.03 -5.34 -10.38
CA ALA A 176 10.97 -5.53 -11.47
C ALA A 176 11.35 -7.00 -11.65
N SER A 177 11.71 -7.73 -10.59
CA SER A 177 12.04 -9.16 -10.72
C SER A 177 10.85 -9.98 -11.21
N THR A 178 9.65 -9.77 -10.66
CA THR A 178 8.45 -10.47 -11.12
C THR A 178 8.12 -10.16 -12.58
N LEU A 179 8.17 -8.87 -13.00
CA LEU A 179 7.96 -8.49 -14.40
C LEU A 179 9.03 -9.08 -15.33
N GLY A 180 10.29 -9.14 -14.90
CA GLY A 180 11.38 -9.77 -15.64
C GLY A 180 11.14 -11.27 -15.83
N ILE A 181 10.62 -11.96 -14.79
CA ILE A 181 10.25 -13.38 -14.85
C ILE A 181 9.09 -13.61 -15.82
N ASP A 182 8.06 -12.76 -15.80
CA ASP A 182 6.93 -12.85 -16.73
C ASP A 182 7.41 -12.69 -18.18
N LEU A 183 8.17 -11.63 -18.47
CA LEU A 183 8.72 -11.36 -19.79
C LEU A 183 9.61 -12.52 -20.28
N LYS A 184 10.45 -13.08 -19.40
CA LYS A 184 11.26 -14.26 -19.72
C LYS A 184 10.39 -15.48 -20.03
N THR A 185 9.32 -15.69 -19.28
CA THR A 185 8.38 -16.80 -19.48
C THR A 185 7.69 -16.68 -20.84
N ASP A 186 7.36 -15.45 -21.24
CA ASP A 186 6.81 -15.10 -22.55
C ASP A 186 7.87 -15.03 -23.66
N LYS A 187 9.13 -15.36 -23.35
CA LYS A 187 10.29 -15.35 -24.27
C LYS A 187 10.70 -13.96 -24.79
N HIS A 188 10.25 -12.89 -24.13
CA HIS A 188 10.70 -11.52 -24.34
C HIS A 188 12.02 -11.25 -23.62
N TYR A 189 13.05 -12.06 -23.91
CA TYR A 189 14.29 -12.07 -23.13
C TYR A 189 15.03 -10.73 -23.09
N ALA A 190 15.11 -10.02 -24.22
CA ALA A 190 15.79 -8.73 -24.28
C ALA A 190 15.11 -7.65 -23.42
N GLU A 191 13.79 -7.72 -23.26
CA GLU A 191 13.04 -6.84 -22.37
C GLU A 191 13.20 -7.28 -20.91
N ALA A 192 13.13 -8.59 -20.63
CA ALA A 192 13.37 -9.15 -19.30
C ALA A 192 14.73 -8.71 -18.75
N VAL A 193 15.80 -8.76 -19.55
CA VAL A 193 17.15 -8.31 -19.16
C VAL A 193 17.16 -6.83 -18.76
N LYS A 194 16.46 -5.96 -19.49
CA LYS A 194 16.34 -4.53 -19.13
C LYS A 194 15.55 -4.32 -17.85
N VAL A 195 14.51 -5.10 -17.63
CA VAL A 195 13.69 -5.01 -16.42
C VAL A 195 14.47 -5.53 -15.21
N PHE A 196 15.18 -6.65 -15.33
CA PHE A 196 16.09 -7.11 -14.28
C PHE A 196 17.17 -6.07 -13.97
N GLN A 197 17.71 -5.37 -14.97
CA GLN A 197 18.67 -4.28 -14.72
C GLN A 197 18.08 -3.18 -13.83
N LYS A 198 16.84 -2.78 -14.08
CA LYS A 198 16.10 -1.84 -13.20
C LYS A 198 15.86 -2.42 -11.81
N GLY A 199 15.61 -3.72 -11.71
CA GLY A 199 15.53 -4.43 -10.43
C GLY A 199 16.84 -4.32 -9.64
N VAL A 200 17.99 -4.53 -10.30
CA VAL A 200 19.31 -4.36 -9.68
C VAL A 200 19.55 -2.90 -9.26
N GLU A 201 19.20 -1.93 -10.10
CA GLU A 201 19.26 -0.51 -9.75
C GLU A 201 18.47 -0.21 -8.46
N ALA A 202 17.26 -0.79 -8.38
CA ALA A 202 16.37 -0.75 -7.23
C ALA A 202 16.81 -1.63 -6.04
N GLY A 203 17.95 -2.32 -6.12
CA GLY A 203 18.51 -3.13 -5.04
C GLY A 203 17.88 -4.51 -4.87
N ASP A 204 17.22 -5.04 -5.90
CA ASP A 204 16.64 -6.39 -5.87
C ASP A 204 17.69 -7.48 -6.16
N ILE A 205 17.95 -8.31 -5.16
CA ILE A 205 18.95 -9.38 -5.22
C ILE A 205 18.56 -10.43 -6.28
N GLN A 206 17.27 -10.76 -6.38
CA GLN A 206 16.79 -11.78 -7.32
C GLN A 206 17.08 -11.37 -8.77
N SER A 207 16.88 -10.11 -9.10
CA SER A 207 17.20 -9.54 -10.41
C SER A 207 18.69 -9.63 -10.73
N ALA A 208 19.55 -9.40 -9.74
CA ALA A 208 21.01 -9.57 -9.91
C ALA A 208 21.36 -11.03 -10.21
N SER A 209 20.76 -11.98 -9.48
CA SER A 209 20.96 -13.42 -9.71
C SER A 209 20.46 -13.87 -11.09
N PHE A 210 19.31 -13.36 -11.57
CA PHE A 210 18.84 -13.67 -12.93
C PHE A 210 19.83 -13.20 -14.01
N LEU A 211 20.42 -12.02 -13.84
CA LEU A 211 21.41 -11.50 -14.79
C LEU A 211 22.75 -12.25 -14.68
N GLU A 212 23.23 -12.52 -13.47
CA GLU A 212 24.42 -13.34 -13.21
C GLU A 212 24.36 -14.67 -13.97
N ASN A 213 23.32 -15.47 -13.69
CA ASN A 213 23.12 -16.79 -14.29
C ASN A 213 22.79 -16.66 -15.80
N GLY A 214 22.07 -15.62 -16.21
CA GLY A 214 21.78 -15.38 -17.62
C GLY A 214 23.05 -15.15 -18.46
N PHE A 215 24.03 -14.43 -17.93
CA PHE A 215 25.33 -14.19 -18.59
C PHE A 215 26.28 -15.40 -18.54
N GLU A 216 25.98 -16.45 -17.77
CA GLU A 216 26.65 -17.74 -17.94
C GLU A 216 26.26 -18.43 -19.26
N ALA A 217 25.20 -17.94 -19.91
CA ALA A 217 24.61 -18.44 -21.14
C ALA A 217 24.22 -19.93 -21.03
N PRO A 218 23.32 -20.28 -20.10
CA PRO A 218 22.83 -21.64 -19.98
C PRO A 218 22.10 -22.05 -21.27
N PRO A 219 21.97 -23.36 -21.55
CA PRO A 219 21.21 -23.83 -22.69
C PRO A 219 19.72 -23.48 -22.57
N GLU A 220 18.98 -23.41 -23.68
CA GLU A 220 17.53 -23.12 -23.69
C GLU A 220 16.70 -24.13 -22.86
N SER A 221 17.24 -25.33 -22.63
CA SER A 221 16.63 -26.32 -21.74
C SER A 221 16.59 -25.87 -20.27
N ASP A 222 17.48 -24.97 -19.85
CA ASP A 222 17.42 -24.31 -18.55
C ASP A 222 16.34 -23.22 -18.56
N ARG A 223 15.11 -23.65 -18.27
CA ARG A 223 13.96 -22.75 -18.25
C ARG A 223 14.05 -21.70 -17.14
N LEU A 224 14.89 -21.88 -16.13
CA LEU A 224 14.98 -20.95 -15.02
C LEU A 224 15.79 -19.72 -15.47
N TYR A 225 17.02 -19.93 -15.95
CA TYR A 225 17.98 -18.84 -16.18
C TYR A 225 18.23 -18.48 -17.65
N TYR A 226 17.67 -19.21 -18.62
CA TYR A 226 17.84 -18.85 -20.03
C TYR A 226 17.26 -17.46 -20.35
N LEU A 227 18.15 -16.56 -20.80
CA LEU A 227 17.83 -15.17 -21.21
C LEU A 227 18.33 -14.85 -22.63
N GLY A 228 18.76 -15.85 -23.42
CA GLY A 228 19.27 -15.61 -24.78
C GLY A 228 20.49 -14.68 -24.86
N LEU A 229 21.25 -14.58 -23.76
CA LEU A 229 22.45 -13.75 -23.67
C LEU A 229 23.69 -14.51 -24.14
N PRO A 230 24.69 -13.83 -24.73
CA PRO A 230 25.99 -14.43 -24.97
C PRO A 230 26.74 -14.63 -23.65
N LYS A 231 27.57 -15.67 -23.59
CA LYS A 231 28.42 -15.93 -22.42
C LYS A 231 29.34 -14.75 -22.16
N ASP A 232 29.30 -14.21 -20.96
CA ASP A 232 30.14 -13.07 -20.54
C ASP A 232 30.61 -13.26 -19.09
N PRO A 233 31.79 -13.88 -18.88
CA PRO A 233 32.30 -14.17 -17.54
C PRO A 233 32.52 -12.94 -16.67
N GLU A 234 32.84 -11.78 -17.25
CA GLU A 234 33.06 -10.57 -16.48
C GLU A 234 31.72 -9.95 -16.05
N ARG A 235 30.68 -9.96 -16.90
CA ARG A 235 29.32 -9.57 -16.48
C ARG A 235 28.79 -10.49 -15.38
N THR A 236 28.93 -11.81 -15.54
CA THR A 236 28.58 -12.79 -14.50
C THR A 236 29.25 -12.43 -13.17
N ARG A 237 30.59 -12.24 -13.18
CA ARG A 237 31.35 -11.85 -11.97
C ARG A 237 30.83 -10.55 -11.35
N ARG A 238 30.53 -9.52 -12.16
CA ARG A 238 30.06 -8.23 -11.61
C ARG A 238 28.66 -8.35 -11.00
N TYR A 239 27.74 -9.10 -11.62
CA TYR A 239 26.42 -9.34 -11.02
C TYR A 239 26.49 -10.18 -9.73
N ASP A 240 27.38 -11.18 -9.65
CA ASP A 240 27.65 -11.92 -8.40
C ASP A 240 28.12 -10.96 -7.29
N LEU A 241 29.08 -10.06 -7.59
CA LEU A 241 29.54 -9.06 -6.63
C LEU A 241 28.44 -8.09 -6.21
N ILE A 242 27.56 -7.70 -7.13
CA ILE A 242 26.40 -6.86 -6.83
C ILE A 242 25.40 -7.61 -5.93
N ALA A 243 25.05 -8.85 -6.27
CA ALA A 243 24.13 -9.67 -5.48
C ALA A 243 24.65 -9.84 -4.05
N ARG A 244 25.94 -10.13 -3.88
CA ARG A 244 26.58 -10.18 -2.56
C ARG A 244 26.53 -8.83 -1.85
N PHE A 245 26.84 -7.74 -2.54
CA PHE A 245 26.78 -6.40 -1.94
C PHE A 245 25.37 -6.08 -1.41
N LEU A 246 24.34 -6.39 -2.19
CA LEU A 246 22.95 -6.20 -1.81
C LEU A 246 22.58 -7.07 -0.60
N ASP A 247 22.94 -8.36 -0.62
CA ASP A 247 22.68 -9.31 0.48
C ASP A 247 23.34 -8.88 1.81
N HIS A 248 24.63 -8.55 1.79
CA HIS A 248 25.36 -8.10 2.98
C HIS A 248 24.78 -6.81 3.58
N ASN A 249 24.04 -6.03 2.80
CA ASN A 249 23.48 -4.75 3.20
C ASN A 249 21.95 -4.74 3.28
N ASP A 250 21.24 -5.87 3.09
CA ASP A 250 19.78 -5.93 2.92
C ASP A 250 19.00 -5.15 4.00
N GLY A 251 19.40 -5.29 5.27
CA GLY A 251 18.80 -4.55 6.40
C GLY A 251 18.96 -3.02 6.37
N ARG A 252 19.73 -2.47 5.42
CA ARG A 252 19.95 -1.03 5.23
C ARG A 252 19.25 -0.47 3.99
N ASN A 253 18.54 -1.31 3.22
CA ASN A 253 17.89 -1.03 1.93
C ASN A 253 18.89 -0.47 0.90
N PRO A 254 19.87 -1.28 0.47
CA PRO A 254 20.90 -0.86 -0.47
C PRO A 254 20.32 -0.63 -1.87
N LYS A 255 20.96 0.22 -2.67
CA LYS A 255 20.60 0.51 -4.07
C LYS A 255 21.86 0.53 -4.93
N VAL A 256 21.69 0.37 -6.24
CA VAL A 256 22.79 0.40 -7.21
C VAL A 256 22.49 1.41 -8.33
N PRO A 257 22.33 2.71 -8.02
CA PRO A 257 21.95 3.73 -9.01
C PRO A 257 23.01 3.94 -10.10
N ASP A 258 24.24 3.48 -9.87
CA ASP A 258 25.36 3.50 -10.79
C ASP A 258 25.50 2.19 -11.59
N ILE A 259 24.50 1.30 -11.60
CA ILE A 259 24.59 -0.02 -12.25
C ILE A 259 25.03 0.06 -13.71
N ASP A 260 24.56 1.03 -14.50
CA ASP A 260 24.98 1.17 -15.90
C ASP A 260 26.42 1.69 -16.06
N LYS A 261 27.02 2.25 -15.01
CA LYS A 261 28.44 2.58 -14.95
C LYS A 261 29.29 1.39 -14.47
N ILE A 262 28.66 0.36 -13.90
CA ILE A 262 29.32 -0.86 -13.42
C ILE A 262 29.18 -1.99 -14.45
N VAL A 263 27.97 -2.29 -14.89
CA VAL A 263 27.62 -3.37 -15.81
C VAL A 263 26.60 -2.90 -16.84
N PRO A 264 26.96 -2.01 -17.79
CA PRO A 264 26.02 -1.63 -18.85
C PRO A 264 25.63 -2.87 -19.67
N LEU A 265 24.36 -2.95 -20.05
CA LEU A 265 23.85 -4.06 -20.85
C LEU A 265 24.49 -4.11 -22.25
N PRO A 266 24.66 -5.30 -22.87
CA PRO A 266 25.08 -5.41 -24.26
C PRO A 266 24.18 -4.58 -25.20
N PRO A 267 24.73 -3.99 -26.28
CA PRO A 267 26.07 -4.22 -26.84
C PRO A 267 27.18 -3.32 -26.25
N ALA A 268 26.91 -2.52 -25.20
CA ALA A 268 27.92 -1.66 -24.60
C ALA A 268 29.13 -2.47 -24.11
N LYS A 269 30.33 -1.90 -24.19
CA LYS A 269 31.53 -2.50 -23.57
C LYS A 269 31.56 -2.20 -22.08
N LEU A 270 32.09 -3.12 -21.29
CA LEU A 270 32.25 -2.89 -19.86
C LEU A 270 33.28 -1.78 -19.60
N PRO A 271 32.95 -0.77 -18.78
CA PRO A 271 33.89 0.25 -18.39
C PRO A 271 34.87 -0.30 -17.32
N PRO A 272 36.02 0.36 -17.11
CA PRO A 272 36.82 0.17 -15.91
C PRO A 272 35.95 0.39 -14.66
N TRP A 273 36.10 -0.47 -13.66
CA TRP A 273 35.37 -0.40 -12.41
C TRP A 273 36.32 -0.75 -11.25
N ASP A 274 36.26 0.04 -10.18
CA ASP A 274 37.14 -0.06 -9.02
C ASP A 274 36.66 -1.10 -7.98
N GLY A 275 35.55 -1.80 -8.26
CA GLY A 275 34.97 -2.79 -7.35
C GLY A 275 34.10 -2.17 -6.24
N THR A 276 33.79 -0.87 -6.32
CA THR A 276 33.02 -0.16 -5.30
C THR A 276 31.66 0.31 -5.83
N PHE A 277 30.73 0.60 -4.91
CA PHE A 277 29.37 1.03 -5.22
C PHE A 277 29.16 2.47 -4.78
N GLN A 278 28.48 3.28 -5.58
CA GLN A 278 28.13 4.65 -5.20
C GLN A 278 27.43 4.70 -3.84
N TRP A 279 26.45 3.81 -3.60
CA TRP A 279 25.75 3.74 -2.33
C TRP A 279 26.71 3.52 -1.14
N GLN A 280 27.70 2.63 -1.28
CA GLN A 280 28.68 2.36 -0.22
C GLN A 280 29.53 3.61 0.06
N LYS A 281 30.02 4.29 -0.99
CA LYS A 281 30.78 5.54 -0.86
C LYS A 281 29.98 6.62 -0.13
N GLU A 282 28.69 6.74 -0.45
CA GLU A 282 27.79 7.68 0.21
C GLU A 282 27.56 7.33 1.68
N GLN A 283 27.41 6.05 2.02
CA GLN A 283 27.29 5.60 3.41
C GLN A 283 28.58 5.85 4.21
N ASP A 284 29.75 5.59 3.63
CA ASP A 284 31.03 5.76 4.30
C ASP A 284 31.40 7.24 4.50
N ALA A 285 30.96 8.11 3.58
CA ALA A 285 31.16 9.55 3.68
C ALA A 285 30.11 10.28 4.55
N ALA A 286 28.99 9.62 4.89
CA ALA A 286 27.92 10.25 5.65
C ALA A 286 28.33 10.49 7.11
N ALA A 287 28.41 11.76 7.50
CA ALA A 287 28.56 12.12 8.91
C ALA A 287 27.30 11.71 9.69
N PRO A 288 27.44 11.13 10.90
CA PRO A 288 26.31 10.86 11.77
C PRO A 288 25.49 12.15 12.00
N PRO A 289 24.14 12.08 11.92
CA PRO A 289 23.32 13.23 12.28
C PRO A 289 23.61 13.60 13.74
N GLN A 290 23.72 14.91 14.00
CA GLN A 290 23.88 15.40 15.37
C GLN A 290 22.64 15.03 16.18
N LYS A 291 22.86 14.60 17.43
CA LYS A 291 21.75 14.35 18.36
C LYS A 291 20.98 15.67 18.55
N PRO A 292 19.66 15.68 18.30
CA PRO A 292 18.83 16.84 18.58
C PRO A 292 18.90 17.19 20.08
N SER A 293 18.99 18.47 20.42
CA SER A 293 19.05 18.89 21.83
C SER A 293 17.75 18.57 22.56
N ASP A 294 17.84 18.33 23.86
CA ASP A 294 16.64 18.06 24.67
C ASP A 294 15.67 19.27 24.62
N ASP A 295 16.18 20.50 24.59
CA ASP A 295 15.37 21.71 24.42
C ASP A 295 14.60 21.71 23.09
N PHE A 296 15.25 21.31 21.99
CA PHE A 296 14.60 21.21 20.69
C PHE A 296 13.51 20.13 20.66
N ILE A 297 13.78 18.97 21.26
CA ILE A 297 12.80 17.88 21.37
C ILE A 297 11.61 18.33 22.22
N ASN A 298 11.88 19.00 23.35
CA ASN A 298 10.87 19.54 24.24
C ASN A 298 9.98 20.58 23.54
N GLU A 299 10.57 21.47 22.75
CA GLU A 299 9.83 22.49 21.99
C GLU A 299 8.92 21.85 20.94
N MET A 300 9.46 20.91 20.14
CA MET A 300 8.71 20.18 19.11
C MET A 300 7.57 19.34 19.70
N ALA A 301 7.83 18.61 20.79
CA ALA A 301 6.80 17.80 21.46
C ALA A 301 5.70 18.69 22.06
N LYS A 302 6.08 19.77 22.75
CA LYS A 302 5.15 20.71 23.38
C LYS A 302 4.23 21.37 22.35
N ALA A 303 4.76 21.76 21.19
CA ALA A 303 3.97 22.36 20.11
C ALA A 303 2.91 21.41 19.51
N LYS A 304 3.04 20.10 19.75
CA LYS A 304 2.06 19.06 19.37
C LYS A 304 1.35 18.44 20.58
N HIS A 305 1.48 19.06 21.76
CA HIS A 305 0.90 18.58 23.01
C HIS A 305 1.31 17.13 23.38
N LEU A 306 2.55 16.76 23.04
CA LEU A 306 3.13 15.45 23.31
C LEU A 306 4.06 15.50 24.53
N ASP A 307 4.19 14.36 25.19
CA ASP A 307 5.26 14.09 26.16
C ASP A 307 6.59 13.96 25.40
N PRO A 308 7.61 14.80 25.68
CA PRO A 308 8.89 14.73 25.00
C PRO A 308 9.67 13.43 25.26
N ALA A 309 9.41 12.72 26.36
CA ALA A 309 10.11 11.48 26.69
C ALA A 309 9.60 10.28 25.88
N THR A 310 8.30 10.26 25.58
CA THR A 310 7.64 9.10 24.94
C THR A 310 7.08 9.39 23.55
N GLY A 311 6.90 10.67 23.21
CA GLY A 311 6.18 11.13 22.03
C GLY A 311 4.66 10.88 22.09
N LEU A 312 4.13 10.42 23.22
CA LEU A 312 2.70 10.14 23.38
C LEU A 312 1.93 11.43 23.69
N PRO A 313 0.63 11.51 23.34
CA PRO A 313 -0.23 12.62 23.75
C PRO A 313 -0.29 12.76 25.28
N LEU A 314 -0.20 13.99 25.79
CA LEU A 314 -0.32 14.27 27.22
C LEU A 314 -1.75 14.06 27.74
N PRO A 315 -1.95 13.69 29.02
CA PRO A 315 -3.29 13.63 29.61
C PRO A 315 -4.00 14.98 29.50
N GLY A 316 -5.20 14.99 28.91
CA GLY A 316 -5.94 16.23 28.63
C GLY A 316 -5.59 16.90 27.30
N SER A 317 -4.58 16.40 26.57
CA SER A 317 -4.36 16.68 25.14
C SER A 317 -5.19 15.75 24.26
N ALA A 318 -6.30 15.21 24.79
CA ALA A 318 -7.36 14.73 23.93
C ALA A 318 -7.71 15.92 23.04
N ASP A 319 -7.18 15.85 21.83
CA ASP A 319 -7.34 16.84 20.82
C ASP A 319 -8.84 17.12 20.73
N LYS A 320 -9.20 18.34 21.12
CA LYS A 320 -10.36 19.03 20.55
C LYS A 320 -10.26 19.13 19.02
N THR A 321 -9.16 18.68 18.43
CA THR A 321 -9.02 18.19 17.05
C THR A 321 -9.40 16.71 16.88
N SER A 322 -10.52 16.31 17.48
CA SER A 322 -11.54 15.50 16.80
C SER A 322 -12.87 15.74 17.53
N LEU A 323 -13.85 16.29 16.81
CA LEU A 323 -15.27 16.46 17.20
C LEU A 323 -15.76 17.74 17.91
N THR A 324 -14.96 18.79 18.21
CA THR A 324 -15.56 20.01 18.84
C THR A 324 -15.26 21.39 18.22
N GLU A 325 -14.38 21.53 17.23
CA GLU A 325 -14.22 22.81 16.46
C GLU A 325 -14.53 22.69 14.96
N GLN A 326 -15.23 21.62 14.56
CA GLN A 326 -16.10 21.61 13.35
C GLN A 326 -17.58 21.49 13.74
N SER A 327 -17.93 21.93 14.95
CA SER A 327 -19.31 21.89 15.47
C SER A 327 -20.13 23.14 15.11
N GLU A 328 -19.77 23.88 14.06
CA GLU A 328 -20.63 24.89 13.46
C GLU A 328 -20.45 24.92 11.92
N ASN A 329 -20.61 23.75 11.26
CA ASN A 329 -21.19 23.59 9.90
C ASN A 329 -20.92 22.22 9.21
N ILE A 330 -20.79 21.13 9.96
CA ILE A 330 -21.02 19.79 9.38
C ILE A 330 -22.31 19.28 9.97
N ALA A 331 -23.36 19.16 9.14
CA ALA A 331 -24.56 18.44 9.51
C ALA A 331 -24.14 17.06 10.04
N SER A 332 -24.42 16.81 11.31
CA SER A 332 -24.07 15.59 12.03
C SER A 332 -24.46 14.35 11.21
N ARG A 333 -23.49 13.71 10.56
CA ARG A 333 -23.76 12.51 9.78
C ARG A 333 -24.19 11.38 10.71
N LEU A 334 -25.23 10.66 10.34
CA LEU A 334 -25.70 9.52 11.12
C LEU A 334 -24.68 8.38 11.12
N PRO A 335 -24.45 7.69 12.26
CA PRO A 335 -23.44 6.64 12.35
C PRO A 335 -23.75 5.46 11.41
N LEU A 336 -22.71 4.80 10.89
CA LEU A 336 -22.86 3.51 10.20
C LEU A 336 -23.53 2.50 11.13
N GLY A 337 -24.45 1.71 10.58
CA GLY A 337 -25.36 0.84 11.33
C GLY A 337 -26.71 1.50 11.68
N THR A 338 -26.91 2.79 11.36
CA THR A 338 -28.21 3.44 11.55
C THR A 338 -29.29 2.72 10.75
N ILE A 339 -30.42 2.44 11.40
CA ILE A 339 -31.56 1.75 10.79
C ILE A 339 -32.66 2.74 10.45
N ALA A 340 -33.20 2.64 9.23
CA ALA A 340 -34.40 3.33 8.78
C ALA A 340 -35.34 2.33 8.10
N HIS A 341 -36.63 2.64 8.05
CA HIS A 341 -37.63 1.70 7.55
C HIS A 341 -38.23 2.13 6.21
N THR A 342 -38.67 1.15 5.45
CA THR A 342 -39.45 1.37 4.23
C THR A 342 -40.59 2.37 4.45
N GLY A 343 -40.72 3.33 3.53
CA GLY A 343 -41.70 4.42 3.60
C GLY A 343 -41.25 5.66 4.37
N GLN A 344 -40.13 5.60 5.11
CA GLN A 344 -39.53 6.76 5.75
C GLN A 344 -38.59 7.50 4.78
N PRO A 345 -38.44 8.83 4.91
CA PRO A 345 -37.38 9.55 4.22
C PRO A 345 -36.01 9.08 4.72
N CYS A 346 -35.08 8.89 3.80
CA CYS A 346 -33.72 8.48 4.07
C CYS A 346 -33.06 9.56 4.94
N PRO A 347 -32.51 9.21 6.10
CA PRO A 347 -32.10 10.23 7.05
C PRO A 347 -30.67 10.75 6.78
N GLU A 348 -29.90 10.08 5.92
CA GLU A 348 -28.51 10.44 5.59
C GLU A 348 -28.12 10.02 4.16
N ASP A 349 -27.31 10.87 3.51
CA ASP A 349 -26.68 10.53 2.24
C ASP A 349 -25.78 9.30 2.42
N GLY A 350 -26.11 8.21 1.73
CA GLY A 350 -25.42 6.97 2.02
C GLY A 350 -25.78 5.80 1.14
N VAL A 351 -24.99 4.76 1.35
CA VAL A 351 -25.22 3.42 0.85
C VAL A 351 -25.95 2.66 1.96
N TRP A 352 -27.15 2.20 1.67
CA TRP A 352 -28.02 1.51 2.62
C TRP A 352 -28.26 0.07 2.20
N CYS A 353 -28.22 -0.84 3.18
CA CYS A 353 -28.41 -2.27 3.00
C CYS A 353 -29.76 -2.74 3.59
N ALA A 354 -30.61 -3.38 2.78
CA ALA A 354 -31.84 -3.99 3.23
C ALA A 354 -31.58 -5.29 4.02
N LYS A 355 -32.05 -5.34 5.26
CA LYS A 355 -32.05 -6.55 6.09
C LYS A 355 -33.20 -7.45 5.69
N LEU A 356 -32.86 -8.57 5.04
CA LEU A 356 -33.80 -9.62 4.64
C LEU A 356 -33.83 -10.75 5.68
N GLY A 357 -34.93 -11.49 5.73
CA GLY A 357 -35.11 -12.68 6.55
C GLY A 357 -34.26 -13.87 6.07
N ALA A 358 -34.14 -14.90 6.91
CA ALA A 358 -33.31 -16.06 6.60
C ALA A 358 -33.85 -16.83 5.37
N GLY A 359 -33.00 -16.97 4.34
CA GLY A 359 -33.33 -17.69 3.10
C GLY A 359 -33.97 -16.83 2.00
N GLN A 360 -34.17 -15.54 2.26
CA GLN A 360 -34.67 -14.57 1.29
C GLN A 360 -33.53 -13.95 0.47
N ILE A 361 -33.78 -13.65 -0.82
CA ILE A 361 -32.80 -13.07 -1.74
C ILE A 361 -33.41 -11.87 -2.46
N GLY A 362 -32.71 -10.74 -2.54
CA GLY A 362 -33.19 -9.54 -3.22
C GLY A 362 -32.09 -8.51 -3.44
N ASP A 363 -32.42 -7.37 -4.03
CA ASP A 363 -31.51 -6.21 -4.09
C ASP A 363 -31.25 -5.71 -2.68
N THR A 364 -30.12 -6.11 -2.11
CA THR A 364 -29.81 -5.81 -0.72
C THR A 364 -29.14 -4.47 -0.53
N GLN A 365 -28.59 -3.80 -1.54
CA GLN A 365 -27.83 -2.56 -1.33
C GLN A 365 -28.18 -1.48 -2.36
N ARG A 366 -28.49 -0.28 -1.88
CA ARG A 366 -28.85 0.88 -2.72
C ARG A 366 -28.26 2.17 -2.19
N ARG A 367 -28.09 3.16 -3.07
CA ARG A 367 -27.66 4.51 -2.73
C ARG A 367 -28.89 5.39 -2.54
N PHE A 368 -28.92 6.17 -1.47
CA PHE A 368 -29.98 7.13 -1.19
C PHE A 368 -29.35 8.47 -0.80
N LEU A 369 -29.98 9.54 -1.25
CA LEU A 369 -29.75 10.87 -0.72
C LEU A 369 -30.70 11.13 0.45
N LYS A 370 -30.28 11.98 1.37
CA LYS A 370 -31.08 12.42 2.50
C LYS A 370 -32.40 13.04 1.99
N GLY A 371 -33.52 12.49 2.47
CA GLY A 371 -34.87 12.84 2.06
C GLY A 371 -35.51 11.85 1.09
N ASP A 372 -34.75 10.98 0.42
CA ASP A 372 -35.29 9.99 -0.51
C ASP A 372 -36.23 9.02 0.19
N ALA A 373 -37.36 8.67 -0.42
CA ALA A 373 -38.26 7.67 0.15
C ALA A 373 -37.63 6.27 0.09
N LEU A 374 -37.42 5.65 1.26
CA LEU A 374 -36.88 4.29 1.32
C LEU A 374 -37.91 3.29 0.78
N PRO A 375 -37.60 2.55 -0.30
CA PRO A 375 -38.56 1.69 -0.97
C PRO A 375 -38.68 0.33 -0.28
N SER A 376 -39.80 -0.34 -0.53
CA SER A 376 -39.91 -1.79 -0.31
C SER A 376 -38.97 -2.54 -1.27
N VAL A 377 -38.53 -3.73 -0.88
CA VAL A 377 -37.66 -4.58 -1.72
C VAL A 377 -38.48 -5.75 -2.26
N VAL A 378 -38.21 -6.12 -3.52
CA VAL A 378 -38.73 -7.37 -4.08
C VAL A 378 -37.87 -8.51 -3.55
N VAL A 379 -38.48 -9.36 -2.74
CA VAL A 379 -37.83 -10.48 -2.09
C VAL A 379 -38.22 -11.77 -2.79
N HIS A 380 -37.21 -12.59 -3.07
CA HIS A 380 -37.35 -13.90 -3.66
C HIS A 380 -37.23 -14.97 -2.57
N GLU A 381 -38.21 -15.86 -2.52
CA GLU A 381 -38.22 -17.02 -1.63
C GLU A 381 -38.06 -18.30 -2.46
N PRO A 382 -36.83 -18.81 -2.63
CA PRO A 382 -36.59 -20.04 -3.35
C PRO A 382 -37.24 -21.22 -2.61
N ARG A 383 -37.88 -22.12 -3.36
CA ARG A 383 -38.45 -23.35 -2.82
C ARG A 383 -37.33 -24.33 -2.50
N LYS A 384 -37.53 -25.21 -1.51
CA LYS A 384 -36.56 -26.25 -1.14
C LYS A 384 -36.16 -27.18 -2.30
N LEU A 385 -37.03 -27.34 -3.30
CA LEU A 385 -36.76 -28.09 -4.51
C LEU A 385 -36.58 -27.10 -5.67
N ALA A 386 -35.34 -26.86 -6.08
CA ALA A 386 -35.01 -25.87 -7.13
C ALA A 386 -35.71 -26.12 -8.48
N VAL A 387 -36.06 -27.37 -8.80
CA VAL A 387 -36.81 -27.75 -10.01
C VAL A 387 -38.22 -27.12 -10.03
N LEU A 388 -38.82 -26.86 -8.88
CA LEU A 388 -40.13 -26.21 -8.81
C LEU A 388 -40.05 -24.72 -9.12
N ASP A 389 -38.92 -24.07 -8.84
CA ASP A 389 -38.69 -22.66 -9.18
C ASP A 389 -38.41 -22.48 -10.68
N SER A 390 -37.73 -23.44 -11.33
CA SER A 390 -37.52 -23.40 -12.78
C SER A 390 -38.81 -23.65 -13.58
N MET A 391 -39.76 -24.40 -13.03
CA MET A 391 -41.03 -24.73 -13.69
C MET A 391 -42.14 -23.69 -13.45
N MET A 392 -42.21 -23.09 -12.25
CA MET A 392 -43.30 -22.18 -11.85
C MET A 392 -42.86 -20.72 -11.64
N GLY A 393 -41.58 -20.42 -11.82
CA GLY A 393 -40.98 -19.14 -11.42
C GLY A 393 -40.77 -19.06 -9.91
N THR A 394 -39.72 -18.34 -9.50
CA THR A 394 -39.42 -18.10 -8.07
C THR A 394 -40.53 -17.28 -7.44
N ARG A 395 -40.93 -17.62 -6.20
CA ARG A 395 -41.90 -16.82 -5.46
C ARG A 395 -41.27 -15.48 -5.16
N GLN A 396 -41.90 -14.41 -5.65
CA GLN A 396 -41.51 -13.05 -5.36
C GLN A 396 -42.68 -12.31 -4.72
N HIS A 397 -42.37 -11.51 -3.71
CA HIS A 397 -43.31 -10.58 -3.13
C HIS A 397 -42.57 -9.31 -2.72
N VAL A 398 -43.31 -8.23 -2.51
CA VAL A 398 -42.76 -6.95 -2.08
C VAL A 398 -42.79 -6.92 -0.55
N GLU A 399 -41.64 -6.75 0.07
CA GLU A 399 -41.49 -6.76 1.52
C GLU A 399 -41.05 -5.39 2.05
N GLN A 400 -41.61 -4.98 3.18
CA GLN A 400 -41.12 -3.82 3.92
C GLN A 400 -39.91 -4.25 4.73
N VAL A 401 -38.78 -3.63 4.43
CA VAL A 401 -37.48 -3.98 5.02
C VAL A 401 -36.95 -2.86 5.90
N ALA A 402 -36.08 -3.24 6.83
CA ALA A 402 -35.20 -2.32 7.53
C ALA A 402 -33.96 -2.08 6.67
N TRP A 403 -33.64 -0.82 6.43
CA TRP A 403 -32.45 -0.37 5.73
C TRP A 403 -31.39 0.03 6.75
N GLU A 404 -30.16 -0.43 6.57
CA GLU A 404 -29.01 -0.12 7.42
C GLU A 404 -27.97 0.70 6.67
N LEU A 405 -27.54 1.82 7.22
CA LEU A 405 -26.48 2.64 6.65
C LEU A 405 -25.14 1.89 6.73
N VAL A 406 -24.54 1.54 5.59
CA VAL A 406 -23.30 0.77 5.52
C VAL A 406 -22.13 1.54 4.91
N GLY A 407 -22.36 2.74 4.38
CA GLY A 407 -21.32 3.64 3.91
C GLY A 407 -21.87 5.02 3.57
N TYR A 408 -21.04 6.05 3.55
CA TYR A 408 -21.44 7.39 3.13
C TYR A 408 -21.22 7.58 1.63
N LEU A 409 -21.98 8.48 1.03
CA LEU A 409 -21.67 9.01 -0.29
C LEU A 409 -20.76 10.22 -0.06
N ASP A 410 -19.47 10.09 -0.32
CA ASP A 410 -18.58 11.25 -0.28
C ASP A 410 -19.04 12.25 -1.36
N GLN A 411 -19.19 13.51 -0.96
CA GLN A 411 -19.42 14.59 -1.92
C GLN A 411 -18.15 14.69 -2.78
N THR A 412 -18.33 14.44 -4.07
CA THR A 412 -17.32 14.49 -5.14
C THR A 412 -16.37 15.66 -5.06
#